data_AF-A0A970KK25-F1
#
_entry.id   AF-A0A970KK25-F1
#
_cell.length_a   1.000
_cell.length_b   1.000
_cell.length_c   1.000
_cell.angle_alpha   90.00
_cell.angle_beta   90.00
_cell.angle_gamma   90.00
#
_symmetry.space_group_name_H-M   'P 1'
#
loop_
_entity.id
_entity.type
_entity.pdbx_description
1 polymer ?
#
loop_
_entity_poly.entity_id
_entity_poly.type
_entity_poly.pdbx_seq_one_letter_code
_entity_poly.pdbx_strand_id
1 'polypeptide(L)'
;MKLASLFSAGAVLQRDHFIPVWGECSPNAVVRAELAGREAFAPASSTGRFMLRLPPLPAGGPYELRVTDLATRQSITVPDVLVGEVWLASGQSNMEYGLFRADETAITGKPSQYEDFVSGLEEPSTLRMLTVPTCYSGAPEDVVQAGWQTATPENVRKFSAVALWFAHAIRARLNVPVGIINSSVGGTCIEAWMSRAAFLNDPVLRRGLSEYDAFLSDPDLWHDPETATCGAPSAINRWADTALDDSGWQDMQVPGSWIVQGIGRDGAIWARHTVEIPAAWAGCDLVLQVGAVDKCDVTYFDGVEVGRTGRGFDATHWDTPRRYNVPGRLVKSGRRTIAIHAYSFCYDGAIHGAAESFSLSRADTGESLPLAGIWKAHVQYDFGITTAPSILFNGMINPLIPYAIRGALWYQGESNGDRLKDALAYETRLKGMIGDWRARWGQGDFPFLMVQLAGFGAKHEFQPDHPWPRVREAQRRVAATLPRVGMAVALDAGDVKDIHPTDKRTVGQRLARIALHETYHQPGIVPYGPMYREAIPEGARLRIRFDHAEGLHAKGGVLKGFYLAGADQRFHPATAVIEGTSVVLSAEQVTQAYAACYAWAAYCEPTLYNGAGLPASPFWSLACGEA
;
A
#
# COMPACT_ATOMS: atom_id res chain seq x y z
N MET A 1 -4.88 -15.37 -31.23
CA MET A 1 -5.67 -14.38 -30.46
C MET A 1 -5.42 -14.59 -28.97
N LYS A 2 -5.42 -13.52 -28.17
CA LYS A 2 -5.25 -13.52 -26.71
C LYS A 2 -6.04 -12.36 -26.12
N LEU A 3 -6.72 -12.55 -24.99
CA LEU A 3 -7.34 -11.45 -24.23
C LEU A 3 -6.44 -11.02 -23.08
N ALA A 4 -6.62 -9.77 -22.61
CA ALA A 4 -6.01 -9.35 -21.35
C ALA A 4 -6.46 -10.27 -20.19
N SER A 5 -5.57 -10.54 -19.23
CA SER A 5 -5.85 -11.55 -18.18
C SER A 5 -7.06 -11.19 -17.30
N LEU A 6 -7.42 -9.90 -17.26
CA LEU A 6 -8.60 -9.39 -16.56
C LEU A 6 -9.92 -10.00 -17.08
N PHE A 7 -9.92 -10.52 -18.31
CA PHE A 7 -11.03 -11.26 -18.93
C PHE A 7 -10.78 -12.77 -18.79
N SER A 8 -10.87 -13.26 -17.56
CA SER A 8 -10.79 -14.68 -17.22
C SER A 8 -12.14 -15.22 -16.75
N ALA A 9 -12.25 -16.55 -16.64
CA ALA A 9 -13.35 -17.13 -15.88
C ALA A 9 -13.37 -16.52 -14.46
N GLY A 10 -14.56 -16.26 -13.94
CA GLY A 10 -14.72 -15.53 -12.69
C GLY A 10 -14.80 -14.01 -12.84
N ALA A 11 -14.59 -13.42 -14.03
CA ALA A 11 -14.60 -11.96 -14.18
C ALA A 11 -15.93 -11.30 -13.78
N VAL A 12 -15.85 -10.10 -13.21
CA VAL A 12 -16.99 -9.21 -12.95
C VAL A 12 -16.82 -7.94 -13.76
N LEU A 13 -17.72 -7.70 -14.71
CA LEU A 13 -17.71 -6.51 -15.57
C LEU A 13 -18.68 -5.46 -15.02
N GLN A 14 -18.32 -4.18 -15.13
CA GLN A 14 -19.13 -3.08 -14.60
C GLN A 14 -20.46 -2.94 -15.36
N ARG A 15 -21.56 -2.98 -14.63
CA ARG A 15 -22.92 -2.71 -15.14
C ARG A 15 -23.13 -1.23 -15.43
N ASP A 16 -24.08 -0.94 -16.31
CA ASP A 16 -24.53 0.43 -16.66
C ASP A 16 -23.43 1.36 -17.21
N HIS A 17 -22.32 0.77 -17.68
CA HIS A 17 -21.23 1.45 -18.38
C HIS A 17 -20.88 0.69 -19.65
N PHE A 18 -20.27 1.38 -20.63
CA PHE A 18 -19.59 0.66 -21.71
C PHE A 18 -18.52 -0.25 -21.11
N ILE A 19 -18.40 -1.45 -21.64
CA ILE A 19 -17.45 -2.46 -21.16
C ILE A 19 -16.31 -2.57 -22.17
N PRO A 20 -15.13 -2.00 -21.89
CA PRO A 20 -13.96 -2.16 -22.73
C PRO A 20 -13.50 -3.62 -22.67
N VAL A 21 -13.23 -4.20 -23.83
CA VAL A 21 -12.60 -5.52 -23.98
C VAL A 21 -11.43 -5.36 -24.93
N TRP A 22 -10.26 -5.81 -24.51
CA TRP A 22 -9.03 -5.64 -25.28
C TRP A 22 -8.13 -6.88 -25.22
N GLY A 23 -7.20 -6.93 -26.17
CA GLY A 23 -6.27 -8.02 -26.31
C GLY A 23 -5.46 -7.91 -27.61
N GLU A 24 -5.00 -9.06 -28.08
CA GLU A 24 -4.14 -9.20 -29.25
C GLU A 24 -4.73 -10.24 -30.23
N CYS A 25 -4.64 -9.95 -31.51
CA CYS A 25 -5.02 -10.85 -32.60
C CYS A 25 -4.14 -10.60 -33.83
N SER A 26 -4.54 -11.14 -34.98
CA SER A 26 -3.82 -10.93 -36.24
C SER A 26 -3.77 -9.42 -36.58
N PRO A 27 -2.63 -8.89 -37.06
CA PRO A 27 -2.54 -7.49 -37.49
C PRO A 27 -3.65 -7.09 -38.45
N ASN A 28 -4.25 -5.92 -38.23
CA ASN A 28 -5.32 -5.34 -39.05
C ASN A 28 -6.61 -6.20 -39.15
N ALA A 29 -6.78 -7.23 -38.32
CA ALA A 29 -8.01 -8.03 -38.29
C ALA A 29 -9.20 -7.24 -37.74
N VAL A 30 -10.42 -7.63 -38.13
CA VAL A 30 -11.65 -7.13 -37.48
C VAL A 30 -12.07 -8.13 -36.41
N VAL A 31 -12.20 -7.65 -35.18
CA VAL A 31 -12.60 -8.45 -34.01
C VAL A 31 -14.06 -8.16 -33.66
N ARG A 32 -14.83 -9.21 -33.36
CA ARG A 32 -16.18 -9.14 -32.78
C ARG A 32 -16.15 -9.68 -31.36
N ALA A 33 -16.74 -8.96 -30.40
CA ALA A 33 -17.06 -9.51 -29.08
C ALA A 33 -18.57 -9.65 -28.90
N GLU A 34 -18.99 -10.66 -28.16
CA GLU A 34 -20.37 -10.94 -27.79
C GLU A 34 -20.47 -11.28 -26.30
N LEU A 35 -21.42 -10.67 -25.59
CA LEU A 35 -21.73 -10.93 -24.19
C LEU A 35 -23.22 -10.70 -23.94
N ALA A 36 -23.93 -11.68 -23.38
CA ALA A 36 -25.36 -11.58 -23.05
C ALA A 36 -26.23 -11.06 -24.24
N GLY A 37 -25.93 -11.49 -25.46
CA GLY A 37 -26.62 -11.07 -26.68
C GLY A 37 -26.36 -9.61 -27.11
N ARG A 38 -25.35 -8.94 -26.52
CA ARG A 38 -24.80 -7.67 -27.00
C ARG A 38 -23.51 -7.91 -27.76
N GLU A 39 -23.29 -7.11 -28.79
CA GLU A 39 -22.13 -7.23 -29.66
C GLU A 39 -21.43 -5.90 -29.88
N ALA A 40 -20.13 -5.97 -30.13
CA ALA A 40 -19.33 -4.84 -30.56
C ALA A 40 -18.19 -5.31 -31.47
N PHE A 41 -17.71 -4.39 -32.32
CA PHE A 41 -16.70 -4.65 -33.34
C PHE A 41 -15.59 -3.60 -33.26
N ALA A 42 -14.35 -4.00 -33.52
CA ALA A 42 -13.24 -3.06 -33.68
C ALA A 42 -12.15 -3.64 -34.61
N PRO A 43 -11.48 -2.80 -35.40
CA PRO A 43 -10.25 -3.20 -36.07
C PRO A 43 -9.11 -3.31 -35.04
N ALA A 44 -8.24 -4.31 -35.25
CA ALA A 44 -6.94 -4.38 -34.60
C ALA A 44 -5.93 -3.46 -35.30
N SER A 45 -4.97 -2.98 -34.55
CA SER A 45 -3.85 -2.18 -35.04
C SER A 45 -2.89 -2.99 -35.93
N SER A 46 -1.90 -2.31 -36.51
CA SER A 46 -0.82 -2.93 -37.28
C SER A 46 0.08 -3.85 -36.44
N THR A 47 0.04 -3.73 -35.11
CA THR A 47 0.74 -4.63 -34.17
C THR A 47 -0.17 -5.72 -33.61
N GLY A 48 -1.43 -5.79 -34.06
CA GLY A 48 -2.40 -6.80 -33.61
C GLY A 48 -3.14 -6.48 -32.32
N ARG A 49 -2.87 -5.34 -31.66
CA ARG A 49 -3.64 -4.90 -30.47
C ARG A 49 -5.03 -4.40 -30.88
N PHE A 50 -6.07 -4.78 -30.16
CA PHE A 50 -7.44 -4.28 -30.36
C PHE A 50 -8.08 -3.85 -29.04
N MET A 51 -9.04 -2.93 -29.11
CA MET A 51 -9.96 -2.60 -28.05
C MET A 51 -11.33 -2.33 -28.66
N LEU A 52 -12.37 -2.94 -28.10
CA LEU A 52 -13.76 -2.67 -28.42
C LEU A 52 -14.53 -2.30 -27.14
N ARG A 53 -15.73 -1.75 -27.30
CA ARG A 53 -16.58 -1.36 -26.18
C ARG A 53 -17.96 -1.99 -26.35
N LEU A 54 -18.26 -3.00 -25.54
CA LEU A 54 -19.60 -3.58 -25.51
C LEU A 54 -20.59 -2.56 -24.91
N PRO A 55 -21.84 -2.49 -25.42
CA PRO A 55 -22.88 -1.65 -24.84
C PRO A 55 -23.14 -1.96 -23.36
N PRO A 56 -23.65 -0.98 -22.57
CA PRO A 56 -24.03 -1.20 -21.19
C PRO A 56 -24.99 -2.38 -21.01
N LEU A 57 -24.77 -3.15 -19.94
CA LEU A 57 -25.59 -4.28 -19.52
C LEU A 57 -26.09 -4.07 -18.09
N PRO A 58 -27.32 -4.50 -17.75
CA PRO A 58 -27.76 -4.59 -16.37
C PRO A 58 -26.98 -5.68 -15.62
N ALA A 59 -27.08 -5.67 -14.29
CA ALA A 59 -26.48 -6.72 -13.46
C ALA A 59 -27.06 -8.11 -13.80
N GLY A 60 -26.23 -9.14 -13.79
CA GLY A 60 -26.64 -10.51 -14.11
C GLY A 60 -25.48 -11.46 -14.39
N GLY A 61 -25.81 -12.61 -14.97
CA GLY A 61 -24.88 -13.69 -15.28
C GLY A 61 -25.11 -14.94 -14.42
N PRO A 62 -24.25 -15.96 -14.54
CA PRO A 62 -23.06 -15.99 -15.38
C PRO A 62 -23.37 -15.99 -16.88
N TYR A 63 -22.56 -15.28 -17.66
CA TYR A 63 -22.58 -15.23 -19.11
C TYR A 63 -21.28 -15.80 -19.69
N GLU A 64 -21.27 -16.02 -21.01
CA GLU A 64 -20.05 -16.28 -21.78
C GLU A 64 -19.65 -15.02 -22.56
N LEU A 65 -18.42 -14.56 -22.38
CA LEU A 65 -17.81 -13.56 -23.27
C LEU A 65 -17.13 -14.30 -24.42
N ARG A 66 -17.56 -14.06 -25.66
CA ARG A 66 -16.94 -14.63 -26.86
C ARG A 66 -16.28 -13.54 -27.67
N VAL A 67 -15.01 -13.73 -28.05
CA VAL A 67 -14.26 -12.81 -28.90
C VAL A 67 -13.72 -13.56 -30.11
N THR A 68 -13.97 -13.05 -31.31
CA THR A 68 -13.71 -13.74 -32.58
C THR A 68 -12.99 -12.83 -33.57
N ASP A 69 -11.91 -13.32 -34.18
CA ASP A 69 -11.27 -12.73 -35.37
C ASP A 69 -12.11 -13.15 -36.58
N LEU A 70 -12.71 -12.18 -37.26
CA LEU A 70 -13.66 -12.47 -38.35
C LEU A 70 -12.99 -13.03 -39.61
N ALA A 71 -11.71 -12.73 -39.83
CA ALA A 71 -10.98 -13.19 -40.99
C ALA A 71 -10.55 -14.66 -40.82
N THR A 72 -9.96 -14.98 -39.66
CA THR A 72 -9.44 -16.33 -39.39
C THR A 72 -10.48 -17.27 -38.80
N ARG A 73 -11.61 -16.73 -38.32
CA ARG A 73 -12.62 -17.44 -37.51
C ARG A 73 -12.10 -18.00 -36.18
N GLN A 74 -10.88 -17.63 -35.76
CA GLN A 74 -10.37 -17.98 -34.45
C GLN A 74 -11.18 -17.27 -33.36
N SER A 75 -11.63 -17.99 -32.33
CA SER A 75 -12.38 -17.42 -31.22
C SER A 75 -11.84 -17.83 -29.85
N ILE A 76 -11.95 -16.93 -28.87
CA ILE A 76 -11.79 -17.19 -27.44
C ILE A 76 -13.16 -17.09 -26.79
N THR A 77 -13.48 -18.05 -25.92
CA THR A 77 -14.66 -18.00 -25.05
C THR A 77 -14.21 -17.98 -23.60
N VAL A 78 -14.71 -17.01 -22.84
CA VAL A 78 -14.48 -16.86 -21.40
C VAL A 78 -15.82 -17.16 -20.70
N PRO A 79 -15.95 -18.30 -20.01
CA PRO A 79 -17.16 -18.63 -19.27
C PRO A 79 -17.21 -17.89 -17.92
N ASP A 80 -18.33 -18.00 -17.21
CA ASP A 80 -18.50 -17.50 -15.83
C ASP A 80 -18.17 -16.01 -15.65
N VAL A 81 -18.71 -15.18 -16.55
CA VAL A 81 -18.60 -13.72 -16.48
C VAL A 81 -19.87 -13.14 -15.85
N LEU A 82 -19.72 -12.42 -14.75
CA LEU A 82 -20.81 -11.66 -14.13
C LEU A 82 -20.79 -10.20 -14.61
N VAL A 83 -21.96 -9.58 -14.64
CA VAL A 83 -22.11 -8.13 -14.78
C VAL A 83 -22.65 -7.59 -13.46
N GLY A 84 -21.98 -6.60 -12.88
CA GLY A 84 -22.24 -6.15 -11.51
C GLY A 84 -21.55 -4.83 -11.17
N GLU A 85 -21.29 -4.58 -9.89
CA GLU A 85 -20.48 -3.43 -9.45
C GLU A 85 -19.01 -3.82 -9.36
N VAL A 86 -18.13 -3.00 -9.93
CA VAL A 86 -16.68 -3.20 -9.91
C VAL A 86 -16.03 -2.00 -9.22
N TRP A 87 -15.26 -2.25 -8.17
CA TRP A 87 -14.50 -1.19 -7.48
C TRP A 87 -13.00 -1.52 -7.46
N LEU A 88 -12.18 -0.50 -7.67
CA LEU A 88 -10.73 -0.58 -7.51
C LEU A 88 -10.36 -0.27 -6.06
N ALA A 89 -9.83 -1.23 -5.31
CA ALA A 89 -9.27 -1.01 -3.98
C ALA A 89 -7.76 -0.83 -4.06
N SER A 90 -7.23 0.28 -3.54
CA SER A 90 -5.80 0.59 -3.61
C SER A 90 -5.31 1.35 -2.37
N GLY A 91 -3.98 1.48 -2.28
CA GLY A 91 -3.29 2.09 -1.15
C GLY A 91 -2.22 1.16 -0.59
N GLN A 92 -1.98 1.26 0.72
CA GLN A 92 -0.89 0.54 1.37
C GLN A 92 -1.37 -0.60 2.27
N SER A 93 -0.60 -0.91 3.31
CA SER A 93 -0.73 -2.09 4.17
C SER A 93 -2.10 -2.22 4.82
N ASN A 94 -2.77 -1.12 5.15
CA ASN A 94 -4.12 -1.14 5.71
C ASN A 94 -5.20 -1.54 4.69
N MET A 95 -5.01 -1.24 3.39
CA MET A 95 -5.84 -1.80 2.31
C MET A 95 -5.45 -3.24 1.99
N GLU A 96 -4.15 -3.56 1.98
CA GLU A 96 -3.64 -4.91 1.68
C GLU A 96 -4.02 -5.94 2.77
N TYR A 97 -4.30 -5.47 3.98
CA TYR A 97 -4.51 -6.29 5.17
C TYR A 97 -5.52 -7.41 4.97
N GLY A 98 -5.04 -8.66 4.95
CA GLY A 98 -5.88 -9.84 4.71
C GLY A 98 -6.83 -10.15 5.86
N LEU A 99 -8.03 -10.66 5.54
CA LEU A 99 -9.06 -11.03 6.54
C LEU A 99 -8.53 -12.01 7.60
N PHE A 100 -7.63 -12.93 7.22
CA PHE A 100 -7.03 -13.89 8.14
C PHE A 100 -6.22 -13.24 9.29
N ARG A 101 -5.73 -12.01 9.08
CA ARG A 101 -4.96 -11.25 10.09
C ARG A 101 -5.85 -10.32 10.92
N ALA A 102 -7.10 -10.12 10.52
CA ALA A 102 -8.06 -9.23 11.19
C ALA A 102 -8.71 -9.97 12.37
N ASP A 103 -7.89 -10.39 13.32
CA ASP A 103 -8.32 -11.06 14.53
C ASP A 103 -8.32 -10.08 15.72
N GLU A 104 -9.49 -9.89 16.30
CA GLU A 104 -9.74 -9.04 17.47
C GLU A 104 -10.29 -9.86 18.65
N THR A 105 -10.24 -11.20 18.57
CA THR A 105 -10.84 -12.12 19.55
C THR A 105 -10.26 -11.89 20.95
N ALA A 106 -8.94 -11.72 21.04
CA ALA A 106 -8.25 -11.47 22.31
C ALA A 106 -8.62 -10.12 22.97
N ILE A 107 -9.11 -9.16 22.18
CA ILE A 107 -9.45 -7.80 22.64
C ILE A 107 -10.94 -7.69 22.97
N THR A 108 -11.80 -8.24 22.12
CA THR A 108 -13.26 -8.03 22.17
C THR A 108 -14.05 -9.21 22.73
N GLY A 109 -13.44 -10.40 22.78
CA GLY A 109 -14.13 -11.66 23.08
C GLY A 109 -15.13 -12.12 22.01
N LYS A 110 -15.21 -11.41 20.87
CA LYS A 110 -16.06 -11.78 19.72
C LYS A 110 -15.30 -12.73 18.79
N PRO A 111 -16.01 -13.51 17.94
CA PRO A 111 -15.36 -14.29 16.90
C PRO A 111 -14.46 -13.44 16.03
N SER A 112 -13.40 -14.05 15.49
CA SER A 112 -12.52 -13.37 14.53
C SER A 112 -13.32 -12.87 13.33
N GLN A 113 -12.85 -11.82 12.65
CA GLN A 113 -13.59 -11.30 11.50
C GLN A 113 -13.72 -12.33 10.38
N TYR A 114 -12.76 -13.24 10.26
CA TYR A 114 -12.85 -14.38 9.35
C TYR A 114 -14.03 -15.29 9.67
N GLU A 115 -14.16 -15.72 10.93
CA GLU A 115 -15.24 -16.62 11.35
C GLU A 115 -16.61 -15.95 11.17
N ASP A 116 -16.74 -14.70 11.60
CA ASP A 116 -17.98 -13.95 11.45
C ASP A 116 -18.35 -13.76 9.97
N PHE A 117 -17.38 -13.37 9.12
CA PHE A 117 -17.63 -13.20 7.69
C PHE A 117 -18.09 -14.51 7.03
N VAL A 118 -17.39 -15.62 7.29
CA VAL A 118 -17.74 -16.92 6.70
C VAL A 118 -19.10 -17.41 7.19
N SER A 119 -19.45 -17.15 8.46
CA SER A 119 -20.75 -17.53 9.01
C SER A 119 -21.93 -16.79 8.36
N GLY A 120 -21.71 -15.53 7.94
CA GLY A 120 -22.70 -14.70 7.24
C GLY A 120 -22.57 -14.71 5.70
N LEU A 121 -21.71 -15.57 5.14
CA LEU A 121 -21.41 -15.58 3.72
C LEU A 121 -22.49 -16.32 2.92
N GLU A 122 -23.48 -15.57 2.45
CA GLU A 122 -24.47 -16.06 1.50
C GLU A 122 -23.99 -15.87 0.04
N GLU A 123 -24.38 -16.78 -0.85
CA GLU A 123 -24.07 -16.77 -2.29
C GLU A 123 -22.62 -16.34 -2.61
N PRO A 124 -21.60 -17.12 -2.22
CA PRO A 124 -20.20 -16.73 -2.36
C PRO A 124 -19.80 -16.46 -3.81
N SER A 125 -20.49 -17.04 -4.80
CA SER A 125 -20.23 -16.88 -6.24
C SER A 125 -20.45 -15.46 -6.76
N THR A 126 -21.28 -14.65 -6.10
CA THR A 126 -21.62 -13.27 -6.53
C THR A 126 -20.68 -12.22 -5.95
N LEU A 127 -19.71 -12.63 -5.11
CA LEU A 127 -18.69 -11.76 -4.55
C LEU A 127 -17.32 -12.26 -5.01
N ARG A 128 -16.57 -11.42 -5.72
CA ARG A 128 -15.29 -11.84 -6.33
C ARG A 128 -14.22 -10.78 -6.12
N MET A 129 -12.97 -11.21 -5.98
CA MET A 129 -11.82 -10.31 -5.90
C MET A 129 -10.73 -10.78 -6.86
N LEU A 130 -10.18 -9.84 -7.62
CA LEU A 130 -8.94 -10.01 -8.37
C LEU A 130 -7.86 -9.24 -7.62
N THR A 131 -6.84 -9.96 -7.14
CA THR A 131 -5.68 -9.34 -6.49
C THR A 131 -4.58 -9.18 -7.53
N VAL A 132 -4.15 -7.94 -7.75
CA VAL A 132 -3.04 -7.59 -8.63
C VAL A 132 -1.75 -7.98 -7.93
N PRO A 133 -0.90 -8.85 -8.53
CA PRO A 133 0.41 -9.14 -7.98
C PRO A 133 1.25 -7.88 -7.91
N THR A 134 2.05 -7.79 -6.87
CA THR A 134 2.97 -6.69 -6.67
C THR A 134 3.95 -6.61 -7.85
N CYS A 135 3.96 -5.46 -8.53
CA CYS A 135 4.82 -5.22 -9.68
C CYS A 135 5.36 -3.78 -9.64
N TYR A 136 6.67 -3.66 -9.46
CA TYR A 136 7.38 -2.38 -9.48
C TYR A 136 7.98 -2.21 -10.87
N SER A 137 7.57 -1.19 -11.61
CA SER A 137 8.10 -0.94 -12.95
C SER A 137 8.44 0.52 -13.21
N GLY A 138 9.65 0.77 -13.72
CA GLY A 138 10.09 2.11 -14.13
C GLY A 138 9.35 2.66 -15.35
N ALA A 139 8.66 1.78 -16.10
CA ALA A 139 7.88 2.13 -17.28
C ALA A 139 6.44 1.58 -17.17
N PRO A 140 5.43 2.24 -17.76
CA PRO A 140 4.06 1.75 -17.70
C PRO A 140 3.92 0.35 -18.32
N GLU A 141 3.36 -0.58 -17.56
CA GLU A 141 3.03 -1.93 -18.03
C GLU A 141 1.65 -1.95 -18.69
N ASP A 142 1.53 -2.68 -19.81
CA ASP A 142 0.27 -2.88 -20.53
C ASP A 142 -0.46 -4.17 -20.10
N VAL A 143 0.21 -5.03 -19.34
CA VAL A 143 -0.28 -6.38 -18.99
C VAL A 143 -0.11 -6.63 -17.51
N VAL A 144 -1.19 -7.11 -16.88
CA VAL A 144 -1.16 -7.70 -15.54
C VAL A 144 -1.37 -9.20 -15.66
N GLN A 145 -0.76 -9.99 -14.76
CA GLN A 145 -1.00 -11.43 -14.63
C GLN A 145 -1.80 -11.71 -13.36
N ALA A 146 -3.11 -11.47 -13.43
CA ALA A 146 -4.03 -11.68 -12.33
C ALA A 146 -5.29 -12.40 -12.79
N GLY A 147 -5.92 -13.13 -11.87
CA GLY A 147 -7.17 -13.85 -12.10
C GLY A 147 -8.19 -13.57 -11.01
N TRP A 148 -9.47 -13.62 -11.38
CA TRP A 148 -10.58 -13.44 -10.45
C TRP A 148 -10.76 -14.65 -9.55
N GLN A 149 -11.01 -14.41 -8.27
CA GLN A 149 -11.29 -15.43 -7.28
C GLN A 149 -12.65 -15.20 -6.63
N THR A 150 -13.45 -16.25 -6.55
CA THR A 150 -14.72 -16.28 -5.82
C THR A 150 -14.48 -16.20 -4.32
N ALA A 151 -15.35 -15.51 -3.58
CA ALA A 151 -15.30 -15.39 -2.12
C ALA A 151 -15.70 -16.69 -1.41
N THR A 152 -14.96 -17.78 -1.60
CA THR A 152 -15.10 -19.02 -0.82
C THR A 152 -14.42 -18.88 0.54
N PRO A 153 -14.76 -19.71 1.55
CA PRO A 153 -14.06 -19.69 2.85
C PRO A 153 -12.53 -19.81 2.75
N GLU A 154 -12.02 -20.52 1.75
CA GLU A 154 -10.59 -20.61 1.48
C GLU A 154 -10.01 -19.29 0.96
N ASN A 155 -10.63 -18.70 -0.07
CA ASN A 155 -10.11 -17.51 -0.74
C ASN A 155 -10.22 -16.25 0.12
N VAL A 156 -11.34 -16.07 0.83
CA VAL A 156 -11.61 -14.84 1.62
C VAL A 156 -10.57 -14.59 2.70
N ARG A 157 -9.86 -15.63 3.15
CA ARG A 157 -8.73 -15.50 4.08
C ARG A 157 -7.73 -14.46 3.59
N LYS A 158 -7.35 -14.51 2.31
CA LYS A 158 -6.29 -13.67 1.73
C LYS A 158 -6.80 -12.37 1.13
N PHE A 159 -8.11 -12.19 1.02
CA PHE A 159 -8.69 -10.97 0.49
C PHE A 159 -8.48 -9.79 1.44
N SER A 160 -8.32 -8.59 0.87
CA SER A 160 -8.33 -7.33 1.61
C SER A 160 -9.57 -7.27 2.50
N ALA A 161 -9.39 -7.20 3.82
CA ALA A 161 -10.49 -7.21 4.77
C ALA A 161 -11.38 -5.96 4.61
N VAL A 162 -10.78 -4.79 4.40
CA VAL A 162 -11.51 -3.53 4.19
C VAL A 162 -12.36 -3.62 2.92
N ALA A 163 -11.75 -4.02 1.80
CA ALA A 163 -12.46 -4.09 0.53
C ALA A 163 -13.52 -5.21 0.52
N LEU A 164 -13.27 -6.30 1.23
CA LEU A 164 -14.22 -7.41 1.35
C LEU A 164 -15.46 -7.02 2.16
N TRP A 165 -15.30 -6.37 3.33
CA TRP A 165 -16.44 -5.88 4.12
C TRP A 165 -17.22 -4.79 3.38
N PHE A 166 -16.53 -3.92 2.63
CA PHE A 166 -17.16 -2.98 1.72
C PHE A 166 -18.04 -3.72 0.69
N ALA A 167 -17.45 -4.66 -0.04
CA ALA A 167 -18.11 -5.35 -1.14
C ALA A 167 -19.30 -6.20 -0.66
N HIS A 168 -19.16 -6.85 0.51
CA HIS A 168 -20.25 -7.58 1.17
C HIS A 168 -21.43 -6.66 1.49
N ALA A 169 -21.18 -5.47 2.06
CA ALA A 169 -22.24 -4.51 2.39
C ALA A 169 -22.93 -3.93 1.12
N ILE A 170 -22.17 -3.63 0.07
CA ILE A 170 -22.73 -3.21 -1.23
C ILE A 170 -23.62 -4.30 -1.81
N ARG A 171 -23.12 -5.54 -1.87
CA ARG A 171 -23.85 -6.69 -2.39
C ARG A 171 -25.15 -6.91 -1.62
N ALA A 172 -25.08 -6.96 -0.29
CA ALA A 172 -26.25 -7.18 0.56
C ALA A 172 -27.34 -6.10 0.36
N ARG A 173 -26.94 -4.84 0.13
CA ARG A 173 -27.89 -3.74 -0.01
C ARG A 173 -28.46 -3.56 -1.43
N LEU A 174 -27.66 -3.87 -2.45
CA LEU A 174 -28.03 -3.70 -3.86
C LEU A 174 -28.56 -4.98 -4.52
N ASN A 175 -28.27 -6.15 -3.95
CA ASN A 175 -28.61 -7.46 -4.48
C ASN A 175 -28.09 -7.69 -5.92
N VAL A 176 -26.82 -7.38 -6.15
CA VAL A 176 -26.12 -7.55 -7.44
C VAL A 176 -24.74 -8.16 -7.22
N PRO A 177 -24.14 -8.81 -8.24
CA PRO A 177 -22.74 -9.22 -8.17
C PRO A 177 -21.81 -8.05 -7.86
N VAL A 178 -20.78 -8.28 -7.05
CA VAL A 178 -19.76 -7.29 -6.72
C VAL A 178 -18.36 -7.88 -6.94
N GLY A 179 -17.57 -7.18 -7.74
CA GLY A 179 -16.17 -7.45 -8.00
C GLY A 179 -15.27 -6.38 -7.40
N ILE A 180 -14.19 -6.78 -6.74
CA ILE A 180 -13.11 -5.89 -6.31
C ILE A 180 -11.85 -6.19 -7.11
N ILE A 181 -11.23 -5.17 -7.67
CA ILE A 181 -9.84 -5.24 -8.13
C ILE A 181 -8.98 -4.67 -7.00
N ASN A 182 -8.20 -5.51 -6.31
CA ASN A 182 -7.30 -5.09 -5.24
C ASN A 182 -5.89 -4.87 -5.79
N SER A 183 -5.41 -3.64 -5.74
CA SER A 183 -4.07 -3.21 -6.14
C SER A 183 -3.46 -2.39 -5.01
N SER A 184 -2.93 -3.05 -3.98
CA SER A 184 -2.37 -2.42 -2.78
C SER A 184 -1.04 -3.04 -2.39
N VAL A 185 -0.15 -2.25 -1.77
CA VAL A 185 1.20 -2.66 -1.37
C VAL A 185 1.64 -1.93 -0.09
N GLY A 186 1.94 -2.70 0.96
CA GLY A 186 2.41 -2.20 2.25
C GLY A 186 3.64 -1.28 2.19
N GLY A 187 3.70 -0.31 3.11
CA GLY A 187 4.87 0.57 3.27
C GLY A 187 5.08 1.60 2.17
N THR A 188 4.10 1.83 1.30
CA THR A 188 4.25 2.70 0.12
C THR A 188 3.72 4.11 0.35
N CYS A 189 4.44 5.11 -0.18
CA CYS A 189 3.97 6.49 -0.23
C CYS A 189 3.11 6.74 -1.48
N ILE A 190 2.30 7.81 -1.46
CA ILE A 190 1.41 8.15 -2.57
C ILE A 190 2.15 8.37 -3.89
N GLU A 191 3.40 8.82 -3.85
CA GLU A 191 4.21 9.12 -5.03
C GLU A 191 4.44 7.90 -5.93
N ALA A 192 4.53 6.70 -5.34
CA ALA A 192 4.65 5.45 -6.09
C ALA A 192 3.38 5.15 -6.93
N TRP A 193 2.22 5.66 -6.50
CA TRP A 193 0.90 5.45 -7.11
C TRP A 193 0.48 6.57 -8.08
N MET A 194 1.31 7.59 -8.24
CA MET A 194 1.10 8.70 -9.16
C MET A 194 1.81 8.43 -10.48
N SER A 195 1.14 8.68 -11.60
CA SER A 195 1.84 8.61 -12.89
C SER A 195 2.86 9.74 -13.03
N ARG A 196 3.86 9.53 -13.88
CA ARG A 196 4.87 10.57 -14.16
C ARG A 196 4.25 11.86 -14.70
N ALA A 197 3.18 11.74 -15.49
CA ALA A 197 2.44 12.89 -16.00
C ALA A 197 1.75 13.70 -14.88
N ALA A 198 1.24 13.03 -13.84
CA ALA A 198 0.63 13.71 -12.68
C ALA A 198 1.64 14.64 -11.99
N PHE A 199 2.89 14.22 -11.84
CA PHE A 199 3.97 15.08 -11.31
C PHE A 199 4.28 16.25 -12.24
N LEU A 200 4.37 16.03 -13.54
CA LEU A 200 4.79 17.06 -14.50
C LEU A 200 3.76 18.18 -14.68
N ASN A 201 2.48 17.88 -14.45
CA ASN A 201 1.36 18.81 -14.63
C ASN A 201 1.15 19.78 -13.45
N ASP A 202 1.83 19.57 -12.32
CA ASP A 202 1.76 20.44 -11.14
C ASP A 202 3.18 20.98 -10.82
N PRO A 203 3.40 22.31 -10.79
CA PRO A 203 4.72 22.89 -10.54
C PRO A 203 5.37 22.46 -9.22
N VAL A 204 4.57 22.25 -8.17
CA VAL A 204 5.05 21.82 -6.84
C VAL A 204 5.48 20.36 -6.90
N LEU A 205 4.68 19.49 -7.53
CA LEU A 205 5.00 18.07 -7.67
C LEU A 205 6.18 17.83 -8.61
N ARG A 206 6.28 18.62 -9.69
CA ARG A 206 7.36 18.55 -10.67
C ARG A 206 8.74 18.76 -10.06
N ARG A 207 8.84 19.66 -9.07
CA ARG A 207 10.10 19.90 -8.35
C ARG A 207 10.57 18.63 -7.64
N GLY A 208 9.69 17.96 -6.90
CA GLY A 208 10.04 16.72 -6.20
C GLY A 208 10.48 15.60 -7.16
N LEU A 209 9.81 15.49 -8.32
CA LEU A 209 10.23 14.55 -9.36
C LEU A 209 11.59 14.93 -9.95
N SER A 210 11.84 16.22 -10.19
CA SER A 210 13.12 16.70 -10.74
C SER A 210 14.28 16.50 -9.77
N GLU A 211 14.05 16.69 -8.46
CA GLU A 211 15.03 16.39 -7.41
C GLU A 211 15.33 14.89 -7.37
N TYR A 212 14.31 14.03 -7.51
CA TYR A 212 14.50 12.58 -7.63
C TYR A 212 15.25 12.18 -8.90
N ASP A 213 14.89 12.74 -10.06
CA ASP A 213 15.56 12.47 -11.33
C ASP A 213 17.01 12.96 -11.30
N ALA A 214 17.27 14.13 -10.71
CA ALA A 214 18.61 14.67 -10.52
C ALA A 214 19.42 13.79 -9.57
N PHE A 215 18.83 13.30 -8.49
CA PHE A 215 19.44 12.31 -7.59
C PHE A 215 19.81 11.02 -8.35
N LEU A 216 18.90 10.46 -9.15
CA LEU A 216 19.21 9.28 -9.97
C LEU A 216 20.24 9.54 -11.06
N SER A 217 20.28 10.76 -11.59
CA SER A 217 21.16 11.16 -12.69
C SER A 217 22.48 11.73 -12.20
N ASP A 218 22.68 11.86 -10.90
CA ASP A 218 23.89 12.41 -10.30
C ASP A 218 25.06 11.45 -10.60
N PRO A 219 26.02 11.85 -11.45
CA PRO A 219 27.16 11.01 -11.80
C PRO A 219 28.04 10.68 -10.59
N ASP A 220 28.01 11.48 -9.51
CA ASP A 220 28.73 11.19 -8.27
C ASP A 220 28.05 10.09 -7.44
N LEU A 221 26.73 9.87 -7.62
CA LEU A 221 26.03 8.68 -7.14
C LEU A 221 26.57 7.38 -7.79
N TRP A 222 27.16 7.52 -8.98
CA TRP A 222 27.73 6.46 -9.83
C TRP A 222 29.26 6.49 -9.90
N HIS A 223 29.92 7.45 -9.25
CA HIS A 223 31.37 7.58 -9.16
C HIS A 223 31.90 7.53 -7.73
N ASP A 224 31.02 7.35 -6.73
CA ASP A 224 31.44 6.87 -5.42
C ASP A 224 32.12 5.50 -5.62
N PRO A 225 33.43 5.36 -5.26
CA PRO A 225 34.14 4.09 -5.30
C PRO A 225 33.46 2.96 -4.54
N GLU A 226 32.40 3.22 -3.78
CA GLU A 226 31.63 2.25 -3.02
C GLU A 226 30.27 1.84 -3.65
N THR A 227 29.69 2.56 -4.62
CA THR A 227 28.46 2.15 -5.34
C THR A 227 28.73 1.69 -6.78
N ALA A 228 29.82 2.16 -7.40
CA ALA A 228 30.35 1.59 -8.61
C ALA A 228 31.18 0.34 -8.29
N THR A 229 30.54 -0.82 -8.17
CA THR A 229 30.83 -2.00 -9.02
C THR A 229 30.39 -3.34 -8.40
N CYS A 230 29.58 -4.10 -9.15
CA CYS A 230 29.87 -5.53 -9.32
C CYS A 230 31.08 -5.66 -10.27
N GLY A 231 32.30 -5.40 -9.78
CA GLY A 231 33.56 -5.53 -10.53
C GLY A 231 34.38 -4.25 -10.80
N ALA A 232 35.18 -3.79 -9.83
CA ALA A 232 36.58 -3.39 -10.00
C ALA A 232 37.27 -3.37 -8.61
N PRO A 233 38.41 -4.08 -8.41
CA PRO A 233 38.97 -4.34 -7.08
C PRO A 233 40.10 -3.34 -6.75
N SER A 234 39.86 -2.38 -5.86
CA SER A 234 40.99 -1.78 -5.12
C SER A 234 40.67 -1.03 -3.83
N ALA A 235 39.41 -0.78 -3.45
CA ALA A 235 39.12 -0.03 -2.21
C ALA A 235 38.07 -0.65 -1.26
N ILE A 236 37.11 -1.47 -1.75
CA ILE A 236 35.93 -1.92 -0.98
C ILE A 236 36.16 -3.21 -0.17
N ASN A 237 37.21 -4.01 -0.42
CA ASN A 237 37.39 -5.31 0.25
C ASN A 237 37.73 -5.26 1.76
N ARG A 238 37.86 -4.07 2.37
CA ARG A 238 38.23 -3.94 3.78
C ARG A 238 37.24 -4.59 4.74
N TRP A 239 35.96 -4.65 4.36
CA TRP A 239 34.94 -5.30 5.20
C TRP A 239 34.88 -6.81 5.05
N ALA A 240 35.53 -7.38 4.02
CA ALA A 240 35.76 -8.82 3.91
C ALA A 240 37.06 -9.25 4.62
N ASP A 241 37.96 -8.31 4.94
CA ASP A 241 39.27 -8.61 5.51
C ASP A 241 39.17 -9.34 6.86
N THR A 242 40.07 -10.29 7.06
CA THR A 242 40.17 -11.09 8.29
C THR A 242 40.64 -10.25 9.49
N ALA A 243 41.30 -9.11 9.23
CA ALA A 243 41.84 -8.23 10.26
C ALA A 243 40.87 -7.12 10.70
N LEU A 244 39.69 -7.02 10.07
CA LEU A 244 38.68 -6.03 10.43
C LEU A 244 38.14 -6.28 11.85
N ASP A 245 38.09 -5.23 12.67
CA ASP A 245 37.36 -5.22 13.93
C ASP A 245 35.88 -4.90 13.67
N ASP A 246 35.01 -5.90 13.81
CA ASP A 246 33.56 -5.81 13.67
C ASP A 246 32.82 -5.78 15.03
N SER A 247 33.53 -5.51 16.13
CA SER A 247 32.92 -5.48 17.47
C SER A 247 31.84 -4.40 17.63
N GLY A 248 31.97 -3.29 16.90
CA GLY A 248 30.99 -2.20 16.85
C GLY A 248 29.82 -2.42 15.90
N TRP A 249 29.74 -3.57 15.21
CA TRP A 249 28.65 -3.88 14.29
C TRP A 249 27.42 -4.41 15.03
N GLN A 250 26.25 -4.19 14.42
CA GLN A 250 24.96 -4.63 14.97
C GLN A 250 24.86 -6.15 14.94
N ASP A 251 24.12 -6.73 15.89
CA ASP A 251 23.82 -8.16 15.87
C ASP A 251 22.62 -8.42 14.95
N MET A 252 22.76 -9.40 14.06
CA MET A 252 21.74 -9.85 13.13
C MET A 252 21.48 -11.34 13.29
N GLN A 253 20.24 -11.72 13.58
CA GLN A 253 19.80 -13.10 13.47
C GLN A 253 19.75 -13.50 11.99
N VAL A 254 20.48 -14.57 11.66
CA VAL A 254 20.52 -15.20 10.33
C VAL A 254 20.13 -16.69 10.50
N PRO A 255 19.17 -17.24 9.73
CA PRO A 255 18.33 -16.55 8.76
C PRO A 255 17.45 -15.47 9.42
N GLY A 256 17.24 -14.37 8.72
CA GLY A 256 16.40 -13.27 9.18
C GLY A 256 16.44 -12.07 8.24
N SER A 257 15.41 -11.23 8.31
CA SER A 257 15.35 -9.96 7.59
C SER A 257 16.14 -8.90 8.36
N TRP A 258 17.04 -8.18 7.68
CA TRP A 258 17.73 -7.05 8.30
C TRP A 258 16.80 -5.85 8.47
N ILE A 259 15.76 -5.74 7.62
CA ILE A 259 14.74 -4.70 7.71
C ILE A 259 13.88 -4.88 8.96
N VAL A 260 13.35 -6.09 9.17
CA VAL A 260 12.52 -6.40 10.36
C VAL A 260 13.33 -6.24 11.66
N GLN A 261 14.62 -6.52 11.61
CA GLN A 261 15.53 -6.39 12.76
C GLN A 261 16.03 -4.96 12.98
N GLY A 262 15.61 -3.99 12.18
CA GLY A 262 15.95 -2.58 12.35
C GLY A 262 17.40 -2.23 12.00
N ILE A 263 18.10 -3.10 11.26
CA ILE A 263 19.52 -2.91 10.91
C ILE A 263 19.65 -1.92 9.75
N GLY A 264 18.78 -1.97 8.73
CA GLY A 264 18.75 -1.08 7.55
C GLY A 264 17.47 -1.29 6.71
N ARG A 265 17.32 -0.65 5.53
CA ARG A 265 16.18 -0.85 4.60
C ARG A 265 16.66 -1.37 3.23
N ASP A 266 16.10 -0.90 2.10
CA ASP A 266 16.68 -1.19 0.79
C ASP A 266 18.03 -0.50 0.70
N GLY A 267 19.06 -1.21 0.26
CA GLY A 267 20.44 -0.76 0.33
C GLY A 267 21.45 -1.89 0.24
N ALA A 268 22.67 -1.58 0.66
CA ALA A 268 23.77 -2.53 0.78
C ALA A 268 24.12 -2.74 2.25
N ILE A 269 24.16 -4.00 2.68
CA ILE A 269 24.68 -4.36 4.00
C ILE A 269 25.84 -5.36 3.88
N TRP A 270 26.69 -5.36 4.89
CA TRP A 270 27.69 -6.39 5.11
C TRP A 270 27.29 -7.22 6.31
N ALA A 271 27.27 -8.55 6.14
CA ALA A 271 27.06 -9.51 7.23
C ALA A 271 28.31 -10.38 7.40
N ARG A 272 28.79 -10.55 8.63
CA ARG A 272 30.00 -11.30 8.98
C ARG A 272 29.72 -12.36 10.03
N HIS A 273 30.37 -13.51 9.86
CA HIS A 273 30.34 -14.60 10.83
C HIS A 273 31.71 -15.26 10.97
N THR A 274 32.01 -15.70 12.19
CA THR A 274 33.24 -16.43 12.50
C THR A 274 32.90 -17.91 12.68
N VAL A 275 33.70 -18.79 12.08
CA VAL A 275 33.60 -20.25 12.25
C VAL A 275 34.96 -20.83 12.65
N GLU A 276 34.97 -21.82 13.54
CA GLU A 276 36.18 -22.58 13.90
C GLU A 276 36.31 -23.83 13.04
N ILE A 277 37.34 -23.88 12.19
CA ILE A 277 37.56 -25.01 11.28
C ILE A 277 38.44 -26.09 11.94
N PRO A 278 38.00 -27.37 11.99
CA PRO A 278 38.80 -28.46 12.54
C PRO A 278 40.15 -28.62 11.82
N ALA A 279 41.18 -29.06 12.55
CA ALA A 279 42.51 -29.35 11.98
C ALA A 279 42.45 -30.32 10.78
N ALA A 280 41.56 -31.31 10.86
CA ALA A 280 41.38 -32.33 9.82
C ALA A 280 40.74 -31.81 8.52
N TRP A 281 40.19 -30.59 8.52
CA TRP A 281 39.55 -29.98 7.34
C TRP A 281 40.51 -29.08 6.56
N ALA A 282 41.69 -28.75 7.11
CA ALA A 282 42.68 -27.93 6.42
C ALA A 282 43.08 -28.56 5.08
N GLY A 283 43.09 -27.75 4.00
CA GLY A 283 43.40 -28.23 2.66
C GLY A 283 42.26 -28.95 1.93
N CYS A 284 41.12 -29.21 2.58
CA CYS A 284 39.97 -29.89 1.96
C CYS A 284 39.04 -28.88 1.29
N ASP A 285 38.47 -29.23 0.12
CA ASP A 285 37.42 -28.42 -0.50
C ASP A 285 36.16 -28.41 0.38
N LEU A 286 35.54 -27.24 0.54
CA LEU A 286 34.31 -27.07 1.31
C LEU A 286 33.19 -26.52 0.42
N VAL A 287 31.96 -26.78 0.83
CA VAL A 287 30.73 -26.23 0.27
C VAL A 287 30.13 -25.28 1.29
N LEU A 288 30.00 -24.00 0.90
CA LEU A 288 29.37 -22.96 1.69
C LEU A 288 27.92 -22.76 1.23
N GLN A 289 26.96 -22.93 2.14
CA GLN A 289 25.55 -22.65 1.93
C GLN A 289 25.09 -21.55 2.90
N VAL A 290 24.46 -20.50 2.39
CA VAL A 290 24.05 -19.31 3.17
C VAL A 290 22.59 -18.93 2.91
N GLY A 291 21.73 -19.93 2.71
CA GLY A 291 20.32 -19.70 2.35
C GLY A 291 20.17 -18.84 1.10
N ALA A 292 19.04 -18.14 0.95
CA ALA A 292 18.85 -17.11 -0.06
C ALA A 292 19.29 -15.75 0.49
N VAL A 293 19.85 -14.91 -0.40
CA VAL A 293 20.14 -13.51 -0.12
C VAL A 293 19.26 -12.68 -1.03
N ASP A 294 18.52 -11.73 -0.46
CA ASP A 294 17.58 -10.93 -1.23
C ASP A 294 18.30 -10.11 -2.32
N LYS A 295 17.74 -10.17 -3.53
CA LYS A 295 18.27 -9.73 -4.83
C LYS A 295 19.67 -10.20 -5.19
N CYS A 296 20.73 -9.64 -4.62
CA CYS A 296 22.11 -9.86 -5.07
C CYS A 296 23.06 -10.08 -3.89
N ASP A 297 24.11 -10.87 -4.12
CA ASP A 297 25.19 -11.05 -3.14
C ASP A 297 26.56 -11.18 -3.78
N VAL A 298 27.58 -10.82 -3.00
CA VAL A 298 28.95 -11.30 -3.15
C VAL A 298 29.39 -11.90 -1.83
N THR A 299 29.86 -13.14 -1.85
CA THR A 299 30.23 -13.91 -0.66
C THR A 299 31.72 -14.22 -0.64
N TYR A 300 32.34 -14.04 0.53
CA TYR A 300 33.77 -14.15 0.77
C TYR A 300 34.08 -15.16 1.89
N PHE A 301 35.22 -15.84 1.77
CA PHE A 301 35.83 -16.70 2.78
C PHE A 301 37.27 -16.24 3.04
N ASP A 302 37.59 -15.85 4.27
CA ASP A 302 38.87 -15.26 4.68
C ASP A 302 39.33 -14.13 3.72
N GLY A 303 38.41 -13.22 3.38
CA GLY A 303 38.67 -12.08 2.49
C GLY A 303 38.74 -12.41 1.00
N VAL A 304 38.65 -13.68 0.61
CA VAL A 304 38.66 -14.12 -0.79
C VAL A 304 37.25 -14.40 -1.27
N GLU A 305 36.85 -13.80 -2.39
CA GLU A 305 35.55 -14.06 -3.00
C GLU A 305 35.42 -15.54 -3.42
N VAL A 306 34.34 -16.19 -2.98
CA VAL A 306 34.03 -17.59 -3.30
C VAL A 306 32.76 -17.73 -4.13
N GLY A 307 31.95 -16.68 -4.25
CA GLY A 307 30.77 -16.69 -5.09
C GLY A 307 30.00 -15.37 -5.12
N ARG A 308 29.05 -15.27 -6.06
CA ARG A 308 28.16 -14.13 -6.23
C ARG A 308 26.90 -14.50 -7.00
N THR A 309 25.85 -13.68 -6.87
CA THR A 309 24.67 -13.73 -7.72
C THR A 309 24.20 -12.32 -8.10
N GLY A 310 23.54 -12.24 -9.27
CA GLY A 310 23.01 -10.99 -9.80
C GLY A 310 24.08 -9.94 -10.13
N ARG A 311 23.63 -8.83 -10.73
CA ARG A 311 24.43 -7.61 -10.98
C ARG A 311 23.51 -6.38 -11.02
N GLY A 312 23.91 -5.31 -10.35
CA GLY A 312 23.13 -4.06 -10.35
C GLY A 312 21.71 -4.28 -9.80
N PHE A 313 20.70 -3.77 -10.52
CA PHE A 313 19.28 -3.92 -10.17
C PHE A 313 18.67 -5.24 -10.66
N ASP A 314 19.38 -6.36 -10.49
CA ASP A 314 18.87 -7.69 -10.85
C ASP A 314 17.98 -8.25 -9.73
N ALA A 315 16.67 -8.29 -9.98
CA ALA A 315 15.70 -8.74 -8.99
C ALA A 315 15.43 -10.25 -9.03
N THR A 316 16.08 -11.01 -9.91
CA THR A 316 15.70 -12.39 -10.22
C THR A 316 16.17 -13.42 -9.19
N HIS A 317 17.21 -13.11 -8.41
CA HIS A 317 17.82 -14.06 -7.46
C HIS A 317 17.32 -13.90 -6.01
N TRP A 318 16.20 -13.21 -5.80
CA TRP A 318 15.68 -12.87 -4.47
C TRP A 318 15.46 -14.07 -3.53
N ASP A 319 15.01 -15.22 -4.04
CA ASP A 319 14.75 -16.44 -3.23
C ASP A 319 15.64 -17.63 -3.60
N THR A 320 16.74 -17.42 -4.33
CA THR A 320 17.57 -18.53 -4.81
C THR A 320 18.54 -19.01 -3.72
N PRO A 321 18.51 -20.25 -3.21
CA PRO A 321 19.52 -20.65 -2.22
C PRO A 321 20.94 -20.61 -2.80
N ARG A 322 21.86 -19.97 -2.08
CA ARG A 322 23.27 -19.79 -2.46
C ARG A 322 24.09 -21.01 -2.03
N ARG A 323 24.87 -21.53 -2.97
CA ARG A 323 25.81 -22.65 -2.77
C ARG A 323 27.11 -22.37 -3.50
N TYR A 324 28.19 -22.15 -2.75
CA TYR A 324 29.49 -21.77 -3.29
C TYR A 324 30.57 -22.78 -2.91
N ASN A 325 31.57 -22.95 -3.79
CA ASN A 325 32.71 -23.82 -3.52
C ASN A 325 33.84 -22.99 -2.87
N VAL A 326 34.38 -23.48 -1.75
CA VAL A 326 35.57 -22.92 -1.10
C VAL A 326 36.73 -23.87 -1.38
N PRO A 327 37.66 -23.50 -2.28
CA PRO A 327 38.77 -24.37 -2.62
C PRO A 327 39.68 -24.63 -1.41
N GLY A 328 40.13 -25.87 -1.23
CA GLY A 328 40.91 -26.31 -0.08
C GLY A 328 42.21 -25.53 0.13
N ARG A 329 42.77 -24.94 -0.92
CA ARG A 329 43.92 -24.00 -0.82
C ARG A 329 43.63 -22.76 0.06
N LEU A 330 42.37 -22.39 0.23
CA LEU A 330 41.93 -21.29 1.09
C LEU A 330 41.62 -21.77 2.52
N VAL A 331 41.45 -23.07 2.72
CA VAL A 331 40.92 -23.65 3.95
C VAL A 331 42.07 -23.96 4.91
N LYS A 332 42.14 -23.18 5.99
CA LYS A 332 43.07 -23.36 7.09
C LYS A 332 42.29 -23.69 8.36
N SER A 333 42.89 -24.45 9.27
CA SER A 333 42.28 -24.78 10.56
C SER A 333 42.25 -23.60 11.53
N GLY A 334 41.38 -23.65 12.53
CA GLY A 334 41.13 -22.56 13.48
C GLY A 334 40.15 -21.51 12.94
N ARG A 335 40.15 -20.34 13.57
CA ARG A 335 39.23 -19.23 13.30
C ARG A 335 39.27 -18.77 11.84
N ARG A 336 38.10 -18.78 11.19
CA ARG A 336 37.85 -18.27 9.82
C ARG A 336 36.68 -17.32 9.77
N THR A 337 36.68 -16.45 8.77
CA THR A 337 35.66 -15.43 8.56
C THR A 337 34.90 -15.69 7.27
N ILE A 338 33.57 -15.65 7.37
CA ILE A 338 32.67 -15.56 6.23
C ILE A 338 32.10 -14.14 6.21
N ALA A 339 32.12 -13.49 5.05
CA ALA A 339 31.51 -12.18 4.86
C ALA A 339 30.59 -12.21 3.64
N ILE A 340 29.41 -11.61 3.77
CA ILE A 340 28.42 -11.48 2.70
C ILE A 340 28.16 -10.00 2.51
N HIS A 341 28.40 -9.52 1.30
CA HIS A 341 27.90 -8.23 0.85
C HIS A 341 26.53 -8.47 0.19
N ALA A 342 25.46 -8.12 0.89
CA ALA A 342 24.09 -8.29 0.45
C ALA A 342 23.54 -6.97 -0.08
N TYR A 343 22.90 -7.01 -1.24
CA TYR A 343 22.35 -5.83 -1.89
C TYR A 343 20.89 -6.08 -2.26
N SER A 344 19.98 -5.33 -1.63
CA SER A 344 18.57 -5.26 -2.03
C SER A 344 18.20 -3.83 -2.38
N PHE A 345 17.31 -3.65 -3.36
CA PHE A 345 16.95 -2.33 -3.88
C PHE A 345 15.44 -2.16 -4.06
N CYS A 346 14.64 -3.15 -3.62
CA CYS A 346 13.19 -3.08 -3.60
C CYS A 346 12.57 -4.20 -2.76
N TYR A 347 11.36 -3.92 -2.27
CA TYR A 347 10.49 -4.81 -1.48
C TYR A 347 11.01 -5.08 -0.06
N ASP A 348 12.01 -5.95 0.05
CA ASP A 348 12.46 -6.60 1.26
C ASP A 348 13.99 -6.50 1.38
N GLY A 349 14.50 -7.06 2.47
CA GLY A 349 15.91 -7.19 2.70
C GLY A 349 16.18 -8.28 3.71
N ALA A 350 16.65 -9.44 3.24
CA ALA A 350 16.91 -10.59 4.09
C ALA A 350 18.06 -11.48 3.61
N ILE A 351 18.66 -12.18 4.58
CA ILE A 351 19.43 -13.40 4.37
C ILE A 351 18.56 -14.51 4.97
N HIS A 352 17.81 -15.24 4.17
CA HIS A 352 16.68 -16.07 4.62
C HIS A 352 16.74 -17.52 4.11
N GLY A 353 15.83 -18.34 4.63
CA GLY A 353 15.76 -19.78 4.39
C GLY A 353 15.61 -20.56 5.69
N ALA A 354 15.49 -21.88 5.58
CA ALA A 354 15.50 -22.75 6.76
C ALA A 354 16.91 -22.79 7.40
N ALA A 355 17.01 -22.98 8.72
CA ALA A 355 18.29 -22.94 9.43
C ALA A 355 19.31 -23.96 8.89
N GLU A 356 18.82 -25.09 8.36
CA GLU A 356 19.62 -26.17 7.76
C GLU A 356 20.25 -25.76 6.42
N SER A 357 19.74 -24.69 5.79
CA SER A 357 20.31 -24.13 4.54
C SER A 357 21.54 -23.24 4.79
N PHE A 358 21.96 -23.12 6.04
CA PHE A 358 23.13 -22.35 6.49
C PHE A 358 24.18 -23.30 7.04
N SER A 359 25.12 -23.73 6.20
CA SER A 359 26.15 -24.68 6.59
C SER A 359 27.46 -24.50 5.85
N LEU A 360 28.54 -24.94 6.47
CA LEU A 360 29.85 -25.13 5.84
C LEU A 360 30.20 -26.60 5.93
N SER A 361 30.28 -27.27 4.78
CA SER A 361 30.39 -28.73 4.73
C SER A 361 31.61 -29.19 3.94
N ARG A 362 32.24 -30.27 4.37
CA ARG A 362 33.27 -30.95 3.57
C ARG A 362 32.70 -31.49 2.28
N ALA A 363 33.36 -31.19 1.16
CA ALA A 363 32.89 -31.64 -0.15
C ALA A 363 32.98 -33.16 -0.33
N ASP A 364 33.91 -33.83 0.36
CA ASP A 364 34.20 -35.25 0.23
C ASP A 364 33.42 -36.13 1.23
N THR A 365 33.24 -35.67 2.48
CA THR A 365 32.57 -36.46 3.53
C THR A 365 31.16 -36.00 3.86
N GLY A 366 30.78 -34.77 3.51
CA GLY A 366 29.51 -34.15 3.91
C GLY A 366 29.44 -33.78 5.40
N GLU A 367 30.53 -33.92 6.16
CA GLU A 367 30.62 -33.43 7.54
C GLU A 367 30.40 -31.91 7.55
N SER A 368 29.52 -31.39 8.41
CA SER A 368 29.00 -30.02 8.31
C SER A 368 29.06 -29.25 9.63
N LEU A 369 29.40 -27.96 9.55
CA LEU A 369 29.26 -26.98 10.63
C LEU A 369 28.03 -26.10 10.36
N PRO A 370 27.17 -25.85 11.36
CA PRO A 370 26.01 -24.96 11.20
C PRO A 370 26.46 -23.50 11.14
N LEU A 371 25.78 -22.69 10.34
CA LEU A 371 26.03 -21.25 10.21
C LEU A 371 24.82 -20.37 10.58
N ALA A 372 23.65 -20.97 10.87
CA ALA A 372 22.51 -20.23 11.42
C ALA A 372 22.82 -19.75 12.85
N GLY A 373 22.50 -18.50 13.15
CA GLY A 373 22.78 -17.87 14.43
C GLY A 373 22.94 -16.35 14.31
N ILE A 374 23.62 -15.75 15.28
CA ILE A 374 23.91 -14.32 15.28
C ILE A 374 25.14 -14.04 14.41
N TRP A 375 24.97 -13.10 13.48
CA TRP A 375 25.99 -12.55 12.60
C TRP A 375 26.18 -11.07 12.95
N LYS A 376 27.35 -10.51 12.62
CA LYS A 376 27.60 -9.07 12.72
C LYS A 376 27.16 -8.37 11.44
N ALA A 377 26.40 -7.29 11.54
CA ALA A 377 25.89 -6.55 10.39
C ALA A 377 26.25 -5.06 10.43
N HIS A 378 26.60 -4.53 9.26
CA HIS A 378 26.89 -3.11 9.04
C HIS A 378 26.19 -2.63 7.78
N VAL A 379 25.52 -1.49 7.88
CA VAL A 379 24.91 -0.84 6.73
C VAL A 379 25.99 -0.07 6.00
N GLN A 380 26.24 -0.42 4.75
CA GLN A 380 27.07 0.38 3.86
C GLN A 380 26.25 1.56 3.32
N TYR A 381 25.06 1.27 2.76
CA TYR A 381 24.11 2.29 2.31
C TYR A 381 22.66 1.88 2.60
N ASP A 382 21.83 2.86 2.94
CA ASP A 382 20.37 2.71 3.12
C ASP A 382 19.67 3.73 2.21
N PHE A 383 19.03 3.24 1.15
CA PHE A 383 18.22 4.01 0.19
C PHE A 383 16.80 4.30 0.70
N GLY A 384 16.40 3.79 1.86
CA GLY A 384 15.02 3.80 2.33
C GLY A 384 14.23 2.57 1.90
N ILE A 385 12.92 2.52 2.16
CA ILE A 385 12.03 1.65 1.38
C ILE A 385 11.85 2.37 0.03
N THR A 386 12.25 1.72 -1.07
CA THR A 386 12.20 2.31 -2.42
C THR A 386 10.75 2.52 -2.86
N THR A 387 10.26 3.68 -2.47
CA THR A 387 9.00 4.30 -2.86
C THR A 387 9.24 5.25 -4.03
N ALA A 388 10.00 4.79 -5.02
CA ALA A 388 10.32 5.57 -6.21
C ALA A 388 9.02 6.08 -6.89
N PRO A 389 8.98 7.35 -7.30
CA PRO A 389 7.81 7.91 -7.98
C PRO A 389 7.36 7.04 -9.16
N SER A 390 6.05 6.85 -9.28
CA SER A 390 5.38 6.16 -10.39
C SER A 390 5.56 4.65 -10.54
N ILE A 391 6.41 3.99 -9.75
CA ILE A 391 6.72 2.58 -10.01
C ILE A 391 5.53 1.62 -9.86
N LEU A 392 4.62 1.88 -8.91
CA LEU A 392 3.43 1.07 -8.66
C LEU A 392 2.26 1.51 -9.53
N PHE A 393 2.17 2.80 -9.84
CA PHE A 393 1.26 3.27 -10.88
C PHE A 393 1.53 2.51 -12.18
N ASN A 394 2.78 2.47 -12.60
CA ASN A 394 3.21 1.84 -13.83
C ASN A 394 2.94 0.34 -13.86
N GLY A 395 3.32 -0.39 -12.80
CA GLY A 395 3.22 -1.85 -12.77
C GLY A 395 1.86 -2.39 -12.34
N MET A 396 1.06 -1.65 -11.57
CA MET A 396 -0.15 -2.18 -10.94
C MET A 396 -1.44 -1.42 -11.27
N ILE A 397 -1.37 -0.12 -11.61
CA ILE A 397 -2.55 0.69 -11.95
C ILE A 397 -2.72 0.83 -13.47
N ASN A 398 -1.67 1.20 -14.19
CA ASN A 398 -1.68 1.36 -15.64
C ASN A 398 -2.21 0.14 -16.41
N PRO A 399 -1.82 -1.11 -16.10
CA PRO A 399 -2.33 -2.28 -16.84
C PRO A 399 -3.81 -2.58 -16.56
N LEU A 400 -4.43 -1.92 -15.58
CA LEU A 400 -5.87 -2.02 -15.32
C LEU A 400 -6.67 -1.04 -16.18
N ILE A 401 -6.03 -0.04 -16.78
CA ILE A 401 -6.71 0.98 -17.58
C ILE A 401 -6.90 0.40 -18.99
N PRO A 402 -8.12 0.39 -19.57
CA PRO A 402 -9.33 1.11 -19.13
C PRO A 402 -10.45 0.18 -18.61
N TYR A 403 -10.17 -0.82 -17.76
CA TYR A 403 -11.22 -1.67 -17.18
C TYR A 403 -12.30 -0.82 -16.53
N ALA A 404 -13.56 -1.03 -16.94
CA ALA A 404 -14.66 -0.21 -16.43
C ALA A 404 -14.87 -0.47 -14.92
N ILE A 405 -14.93 0.61 -14.15
CA ILE A 405 -15.16 0.59 -12.70
C ILE A 405 -16.27 1.55 -12.30
N ARG A 406 -16.98 1.27 -11.21
CA ARG A 406 -17.89 2.23 -10.57
C ARG A 406 -17.13 3.33 -9.87
N GLY A 407 -16.04 2.98 -9.17
CA GLY A 407 -15.24 3.91 -8.38
C GLY A 407 -14.00 3.26 -7.78
N ALA A 408 -13.27 4.04 -6.98
CA ALA A 408 -12.06 3.60 -6.30
C ALA A 408 -12.18 3.76 -4.77
N LEU A 409 -11.54 2.84 -4.04
CA LEU A 409 -11.33 2.87 -2.60
C LEU A 409 -9.84 3.11 -2.35
N TRP A 410 -9.52 4.03 -1.45
CA TRP A 410 -8.14 4.42 -1.16
C TRP A 410 -7.86 4.41 0.35
N TYR A 411 -6.91 3.58 0.78
CA TYR A 411 -6.44 3.60 2.16
C TYR A 411 -4.91 3.68 2.17
N GLN A 412 -4.41 4.91 2.27
CA GLN A 412 -3.00 5.23 2.35
C GLN A 412 -2.82 6.58 3.03
N GLY A 413 -1.62 6.79 3.56
CA GLY A 413 -1.13 8.08 4.05
C GLY A 413 -0.11 7.90 5.18
N GLU A 414 -0.02 6.70 5.75
CA GLU A 414 0.83 6.41 6.91
C GLU A 414 2.31 6.66 6.58
N SER A 415 2.80 6.17 5.44
CA SER A 415 4.20 6.41 5.02
C SER A 415 4.47 7.88 4.68
N ASN A 416 3.45 8.66 4.31
CA ASN A 416 3.57 10.12 4.16
C ASN A 416 3.41 10.85 5.51
N GLY A 417 2.96 10.15 6.55
CA GLY A 417 2.81 10.61 7.92
C GLY A 417 4.07 10.46 8.77
N ASP A 418 5.17 9.93 8.23
CA ASP A 418 6.44 9.77 8.94
C ASP A 418 7.25 11.08 9.05
N ARG A 419 7.16 11.93 8.03
CA ARG A 419 7.96 13.17 7.93
C ARG A 419 7.05 14.37 7.68
N LEU A 420 7.26 15.46 8.40
CA LEU A 420 6.45 16.68 8.27
C LEU A 420 6.42 17.23 6.84
N LYS A 421 7.55 17.21 6.13
CA LYS A 421 7.63 17.66 4.73
C LYS A 421 6.66 16.91 3.81
N ASP A 422 6.50 15.60 4.03
CA ASP A 422 5.65 14.76 3.18
C ASP A 422 4.18 14.90 3.55
N ALA A 423 3.89 15.02 4.85
CA ALA A 423 2.55 15.29 5.33
C ALA A 423 2.00 16.63 4.81
N LEU A 424 2.84 17.67 4.74
CA LEU A 424 2.47 18.97 4.17
C LEU A 424 2.24 18.93 2.65
N ALA A 425 2.95 18.07 1.92
CA ALA A 425 2.78 17.91 0.48
C ALA A 425 1.62 16.97 0.09
N TYR A 426 1.06 16.23 1.06
CA TYR A 426 0.11 15.15 0.81
C TYR A 426 -1.18 15.61 0.12
N GLU A 427 -1.73 16.77 0.49
CA GLU A 427 -2.97 17.29 -0.12
C GLU A 427 -2.82 17.47 -1.64
N THR A 428 -1.71 18.10 -2.06
CA THR A 428 -1.40 18.35 -3.47
C THR A 428 -1.18 17.04 -4.22
N ARG A 429 -0.42 16.11 -3.63
CA ARG A 429 -0.16 14.78 -4.21
C ARG A 429 -1.46 13.99 -4.40
N LEU A 430 -2.33 13.99 -3.38
CA LEU A 430 -3.60 13.26 -3.41
C LEU A 430 -4.57 13.86 -4.44
N LYS A 431 -4.67 15.20 -4.53
CA LYS A 431 -5.45 15.86 -5.59
C LYS A 431 -4.93 15.51 -6.98
N GLY A 432 -3.61 15.56 -7.18
CA GLY A 432 -2.95 15.20 -8.43
C GLY A 432 -3.20 13.75 -8.84
N MET A 433 -3.09 12.81 -7.90
CA MET A 433 -3.34 11.39 -8.14
C MET A 433 -4.80 11.13 -8.56
N ILE A 434 -5.77 11.66 -7.80
CA ILE A 434 -7.21 11.46 -8.09
C ILE A 434 -7.56 12.03 -9.46
N GLY A 435 -7.10 13.24 -9.77
CA GLY A 435 -7.33 13.88 -11.06
C GLY A 435 -6.73 13.08 -12.23
N ASP A 436 -5.49 12.61 -12.08
CA ASP A 436 -4.80 11.81 -13.09
C ASP A 436 -5.48 10.46 -13.33
N TRP A 437 -5.87 9.74 -12.28
CA TRP A 437 -6.59 8.47 -12.42
C TRP A 437 -7.93 8.67 -13.14
N ARG A 438 -8.71 9.68 -12.76
CA ARG A 438 -9.98 10.02 -13.45
C ARG A 438 -9.76 10.34 -14.92
N ALA A 439 -8.76 11.15 -15.25
CA ALA A 439 -8.43 11.51 -16.62
C ALA A 439 -8.04 10.28 -17.46
N ARG A 440 -7.23 9.37 -16.91
CA ARG A 440 -6.74 8.18 -17.62
C ARG A 440 -7.81 7.12 -17.82
N TRP A 441 -8.69 6.91 -16.84
CA TRP A 441 -9.85 6.03 -17.01
C TRP A 441 -10.86 6.59 -18.01
N GLY A 442 -10.96 7.91 -18.12
CA GLY A 442 -11.89 8.55 -19.05
C GLY A 442 -13.36 8.29 -18.71
N GLN A 443 -13.68 8.03 -17.43
CA GLN A 443 -15.04 7.77 -16.94
C GLN A 443 -15.63 8.95 -16.15
N GLY A 444 -15.12 10.17 -16.40
CA GLY A 444 -15.49 11.37 -15.65
C GLY A 444 -15.06 11.31 -14.18
N ASP A 445 -15.79 12.04 -13.33
CA ASP A 445 -15.54 12.07 -11.88
C ASP A 445 -16.13 10.84 -11.18
N PHE A 446 -15.62 9.64 -11.46
CA PHE A 446 -16.06 8.46 -10.73
C PHE A 446 -15.83 8.63 -9.21
N PRO A 447 -16.71 8.08 -8.36
CA PRO A 447 -16.56 8.07 -6.91
C PRO A 447 -15.16 7.64 -6.44
N PHE A 448 -14.52 8.47 -5.63
CA PHE A 448 -13.24 8.16 -5.01
C PHE A 448 -13.40 8.20 -3.49
N LEU A 449 -13.43 7.04 -2.84
CA LEU A 449 -13.73 6.92 -1.42
C LEU A 449 -12.44 6.61 -0.66
N MET A 450 -11.99 7.54 0.17
CA MET A 450 -10.75 7.39 0.93
C MET A 450 -11.02 7.11 2.42
N VAL A 451 -10.02 6.58 3.10
CA VAL A 451 -10.03 6.41 4.56
C VAL A 451 -9.14 7.47 5.20
N GLN A 452 -9.68 8.25 6.13
CA GLN A 452 -8.89 9.15 6.96
C GLN A 452 -8.06 8.31 7.93
N LEU A 453 -6.76 8.60 8.06
CA LEU A 453 -5.85 7.74 8.84
C LEU A 453 -6.38 7.43 10.25
N ALA A 454 -6.28 6.17 10.65
CA ALA A 454 -6.66 5.72 11.99
C ALA A 454 -5.74 6.31 13.08
N GLY A 455 -6.19 6.27 14.34
CA GLY A 455 -5.34 6.56 15.50
C GLY A 455 -4.15 5.61 15.57
N PHE A 456 -2.94 6.13 15.72
CA PHE A 456 -1.73 5.30 15.89
C PHE A 456 -0.78 5.88 16.93
N GLY A 457 -0.22 5.00 17.76
CA GLY A 457 0.77 5.31 18.78
C GLY A 457 0.19 5.69 20.14
N ALA A 458 1.04 6.22 21.02
CA ALA A 458 0.61 6.66 22.35
C ALA A 458 -0.50 7.72 22.24
N LYS A 459 -1.49 7.62 23.12
CA LYS A 459 -2.59 8.60 23.17
C LYS A 459 -2.05 9.94 23.67
N HIS A 460 -2.30 10.99 22.89
CA HIS A 460 -2.03 12.38 23.25
C HIS A 460 -3.28 13.22 23.00
N GLU A 461 -3.54 14.20 23.86
CA GLU A 461 -4.66 15.12 23.64
C GLU A 461 -4.34 16.13 22.52
N PHE A 462 -3.06 16.49 22.36
CA PHE A 462 -2.61 17.47 21.37
C PHE A 462 -1.13 17.33 21.02
N GLN A 463 -0.82 17.40 19.71
CA GLN A 463 0.53 17.41 19.16
C GLN A 463 0.58 18.32 17.91
N PRO A 464 0.83 19.63 18.06
CA PRO A 464 0.71 20.62 16.98
C PRO A 464 1.65 20.37 15.80
N ASP A 465 2.83 19.84 16.09
CA ASP A 465 3.92 19.62 15.14
C ASP A 465 3.97 18.19 14.58
N HIS A 466 3.04 17.31 15.01
CA HIS A 466 3.05 15.93 14.56
C HIS A 466 2.58 15.84 13.08
N PRO A 467 3.29 15.07 12.22
CA PRO A 467 2.91 14.93 10.80
C PRO A 467 1.56 14.25 10.58
N TRP A 468 1.24 13.21 11.36
CA TRP A 468 0.00 12.43 11.23
C TRP A 468 -1.32 13.24 11.15
N PRO A 469 -1.64 14.19 12.07
CA PRO A 469 -2.83 15.02 11.95
C PRO A 469 -2.82 15.93 10.69
N ARG A 470 -1.65 16.29 10.15
CA ARG A 470 -1.55 17.03 8.88
C ARG A 470 -2.00 16.18 7.69
N VAL A 471 -1.67 14.89 7.68
CA VAL A 471 -2.19 13.95 6.67
C VAL A 471 -3.70 13.80 6.77
N ARG A 472 -4.24 13.66 7.99
CA ARG A 472 -5.71 13.62 8.21
C ARG A 472 -6.41 14.87 7.71
N GLU A 473 -5.84 16.03 7.97
CA GLU A 473 -6.37 17.31 7.50
C GLU A 473 -6.30 17.40 5.98
N ALA A 474 -5.19 16.97 5.35
CA ALA A 474 -5.09 16.87 3.90
C ALA A 474 -6.20 16.00 3.31
N GLN A 475 -6.43 14.79 3.85
CA GLN A 475 -7.52 13.90 3.44
C GLN A 475 -8.90 14.57 3.55
N ARG A 476 -9.16 15.26 4.67
CA ARG A 476 -10.41 16.02 4.90
C ARG A 476 -10.58 17.14 3.87
N ARG A 477 -9.53 17.92 3.61
CA ARG A 477 -9.56 19.03 2.65
C ARG A 477 -9.74 18.54 1.22
N VAL A 478 -9.11 17.43 0.82
CA VAL A 478 -9.36 16.82 -0.49
C VAL A 478 -10.81 16.39 -0.63
N ALA A 479 -11.37 15.69 0.37
CA ALA A 479 -12.78 15.30 0.36
C ALA A 479 -13.76 16.49 0.29
N ALA A 480 -13.43 17.59 0.96
CA ALA A 480 -14.24 18.80 0.96
C ALA A 480 -14.15 19.64 -0.33
N THR A 481 -13.09 19.46 -1.13
CA THR A 481 -12.80 20.33 -2.30
C THR A 481 -12.96 19.65 -3.64
N LEU A 482 -12.78 18.33 -3.73
CA LEU A 482 -12.95 17.59 -4.98
C LEU A 482 -14.37 16.99 -5.09
N PRO A 483 -14.99 17.03 -6.29
CA PRO A 483 -16.31 16.45 -6.48
C PRO A 483 -16.25 14.92 -6.38
N ARG A 484 -17.31 14.32 -5.82
CA ARG A 484 -17.50 12.86 -5.69
C ARG A 484 -16.32 12.17 -5.00
N VAL A 485 -15.73 12.86 -4.02
CA VAL A 485 -14.73 12.30 -3.12
C VAL A 485 -15.35 12.15 -1.73
N GLY A 486 -15.38 10.93 -1.22
CA GLY A 486 -15.91 10.63 0.11
C GLY A 486 -14.80 10.21 1.07
N MET A 487 -14.99 10.40 2.37
CA MET A 487 -13.99 10.05 3.38
C MET A 487 -14.60 9.30 4.56
N ALA A 488 -14.14 8.07 4.80
CA ALA A 488 -14.43 7.32 6.01
C ALA A 488 -13.45 7.73 7.12
N VAL A 489 -13.95 8.32 8.20
CA VAL A 489 -13.13 8.59 9.40
C VAL A 489 -12.77 7.25 10.06
N ALA A 490 -11.50 7.03 10.41
CA ALA A 490 -11.04 5.82 11.09
C ALA A 490 -10.35 6.08 12.45
N LEU A 491 -10.41 7.30 12.98
CA LEU A 491 -9.72 7.67 14.23
C LEU A 491 -10.06 6.74 15.41
N ASP A 492 -11.33 6.33 15.55
CA ASP A 492 -11.81 5.43 16.60
C ASP A 492 -11.56 3.94 16.33
N ALA A 493 -11.18 3.60 15.10
CA ALA A 493 -10.76 2.26 14.71
C ALA A 493 -9.22 2.13 14.73
N GLY A 494 -8.53 2.95 15.55
CA GLY A 494 -7.08 2.97 15.68
C GLY A 494 -6.54 2.14 16.85
N ASP A 495 -5.23 1.83 16.81
CA ASP A 495 -4.55 1.03 17.83
C ASP A 495 -3.28 1.76 18.33
N VAL A 496 -3.02 1.65 19.64
CA VAL A 496 -1.87 2.31 20.28
C VAL A 496 -0.55 1.56 20.05
N LYS A 497 -0.60 0.27 19.69
CA LYS A 497 0.57 -0.61 19.52
C LYS A 497 0.87 -0.96 18.07
N ASP A 498 -0.15 -1.00 17.21
CA ASP A 498 0.00 -1.41 15.82
C ASP A 498 -0.57 -0.33 14.88
N ILE A 499 0.20 0.01 13.85
CA ILE A 499 -0.21 0.92 12.78
C ILE A 499 -1.28 0.27 11.87
N HIS A 500 -1.47 -1.05 12.01
CA HIS A 500 -2.48 -1.85 11.30
C HIS A 500 -3.60 -2.29 12.25
N PRO A 501 -4.51 -1.40 12.67
CA PRO A 501 -5.58 -1.77 13.59
C PRO A 501 -6.47 -2.86 12.99
N THR A 502 -6.88 -3.83 13.81
CA THR A 502 -7.57 -5.04 13.32
C THR A 502 -9.04 -4.81 12.97
N ASP A 503 -9.69 -3.72 13.41
CA ASP A 503 -11.07 -3.36 13.05
C ASP A 503 -11.19 -2.84 11.60
N LYS A 504 -10.98 -3.76 10.63
CA LYS A 504 -11.16 -3.52 9.20
C LYS A 504 -12.63 -3.50 8.80
N ARG A 505 -13.49 -4.17 9.57
CA ARG A 505 -14.94 -4.20 9.37
C ARG A 505 -15.54 -2.82 9.43
N THR A 506 -15.29 -2.07 10.51
CA THR A 506 -15.82 -0.71 10.67
C THR A 506 -15.41 0.19 9.51
N VAL A 507 -14.15 0.11 9.08
CA VAL A 507 -13.65 0.90 7.94
C VAL A 507 -14.36 0.53 6.64
N GLY A 508 -14.44 -0.76 6.30
CA GLY A 508 -15.12 -1.23 5.09
C GLY A 508 -16.61 -0.88 5.06
N GLN A 509 -17.29 -1.01 6.20
CA GLN A 509 -18.71 -0.64 6.34
C GLN A 509 -18.94 0.87 6.21
N ARG A 510 -18.04 1.72 6.72
CA ARG A 510 -18.12 3.18 6.55
C ARG A 510 -17.93 3.57 5.08
N LEU A 511 -16.98 2.97 4.37
CA LEU A 511 -16.83 3.18 2.93
C LEU A 511 -18.11 2.76 2.16
N ALA A 512 -18.71 1.62 2.52
CA ALA A 512 -19.92 1.14 1.87
C ALA A 512 -21.11 2.07 2.15
N ARG A 513 -21.20 2.56 3.38
CA ARG A 513 -22.22 3.54 3.80
C ARG A 513 -22.15 4.82 2.97
N ILE A 514 -20.94 5.31 2.71
CA ILE A 514 -20.72 6.46 1.83
C ILE A 514 -21.13 6.13 0.39
N ALA A 515 -20.69 5.01 -0.18
CA ALA A 515 -21.07 4.61 -1.53
C ALA A 515 -22.60 4.47 -1.69
N LEU A 516 -23.27 3.82 -0.74
CA LEU A 516 -24.73 3.62 -0.77
C LEU A 516 -25.50 4.94 -0.79
N HIS A 517 -25.03 5.96 -0.07
CA HIS A 517 -25.63 7.29 -0.07
C HIS A 517 -25.22 8.11 -1.30
N GLU A 518 -23.92 8.32 -1.50
CA GLU A 518 -23.38 9.27 -2.49
C GLU A 518 -23.44 8.76 -3.93
N THR A 519 -23.27 7.45 -4.12
CA THR A 519 -23.21 6.84 -5.46
C THR A 519 -24.54 6.21 -5.85
N TYR A 520 -25.21 5.54 -4.91
CA TYR A 520 -26.43 4.78 -5.20
C TYR A 520 -27.71 5.45 -4.69
N HIS A 521 -27.60 6.59 -4.00
CA HIS A 521 -28.72 7.39 -3.52
C HIS A 521 -29.76 6.58 -2.71
N GLN A 522 -29.29 5.59 -1.94
CA GLN A 522 -30.13 4.78 -1.09
C GLN A 522 -30.67 5.65 0.07
N PRO A 523 -32.00 5.70 0.27
CA PRO A 523 -32.59 6.56 1.28
C PRO A 523 -32.28 6.09 2.70
N GLY A 524 -32.28 7.02 3.64
CA GLY A 524 -32.16 6.74 5.09
C GLY A 524 -30.75 6.38 5.57
N ILE A 525 -29.73 6.58 4.74
CA ILE A 525 -28.33 6.31 5.10
C ILE A 525 -27.62 7.63 5.40
N VAL A 526 -27.09 7.81 6.62
CA VAL A 526 -26.29 9.02 6.97
C VAL A 526 -24.81 8.75 6.67
N PRO A 527 -24.21 9.25 5.58
CA PRO A 527 -22.90 8.77 5.10
C PRO A 527 -21.71 9.04 6.02
N TYR A 528 -21.71 10.18 6.73
CA TYR A 528 -20.56 10.70 7.45
C TYR A 528 -20.87 10.97 8.93
N GLY A 529 -19.82 11.02 9.74
CA GLY A 529 -19.86 11.69 11.03
C GLY A 529 -19.81 13.21 10.86
N PRO A 530 -19.80 13.99 11.96
CA PRO A 530 -19.69 15.44 11.88
C PRO A 530 -18.45 15.89 11.09
N MET A 531 -18.67 16.68 10.04
CA MET A 531 -17.62 17.22 9.18
C MET A 531 -17.51 18.73 9.38
N TYR A 532 -16.31 19.22 9.71
CA TYR A 532 -16.09 20.66 9.90
C TYR A 532 -16.55 21.46 8.67
N ARG A 533 -17.39 22.47 8.91
CA ARG A 533 -17.90 23.38 7.88
C ARG A 533 -17.33 24.79 8.03
N GLU A 534 -17.51 25.39 9.21
CA GLU A 534 -17.10 26.77 9.47
C GLU A 534 -16.85 27.02 10.97
N ALA A 535 -16.07 28.05 11.27
CA ALA A 535 -15.79 28.54 12.63
C ALA A 535 -16.22 30.01 12.74
N ILE A 536 -17.18 30.31 13.61
CA ILE A 536 -17.80 31.62 13.75
C ILE A 536 -17.38 32.25 15.08
N PRO A 537 -16.67 33.39 15.07
CA PRO A 537 -16.26 34.07 16.29
C PRO A 537 -17.47 34.67 17.03
N GLU A 538 -17.51 34.46 18.34
CA GLU A 538 -18.51 35.01 19.29
C GLU A 538 -17.78 35.71 20.45
N GLY A 539 -16.89 36.65 20.12
CA GLY A 539 -16.00 37.31 21.08
C GLY A 539 -14.89 36.37 21.55
N ALA A 540 -14.87 36.05 22.84
CA ALA A 540 -13.93 35.10 23.45
C ALA A 540 -14.26 33.62 23.11
N ARG A 541 -15.42 33.36 22.51
CA ARG A 541 -15.89 32.02 22.15
C ARG A 541 -15.80 31.79 20.66
N LEU A 542 -15.70 30.52 20.26
CA LEU A 542 -15.75 30.12 18.85
C LEU A 542 -16.82 29.05 18.66
N ARG A 543 -17.80 29.32 17.79
CA ARG A 543 -18.80 28.32 17.41
C ARG A 543 -18.33 27.57 16.17
N ILE A 544 -18.17 26.26 16.33
CA ILE A 544 -17.86 25.35 15.23
C ILE A 544 -19.16 24.74 14.72
N ARG A 545 -19.44 24.90 13.43
CA ARG A 545 -20.54 24.24 12.74
C ARG A 545 -20.04 23.07 11.92
N PHE A 546 -20.86 22.04 11.87
CA PHE A 546 -20.58 20.80 11.17
C PHE A 546 -21.69 20.47 10.17
N ASP A 547 -21.32 19.87 9.05
CA ASP A 547 -22.25 19.06 8.26
C ASP A 547 -22.40 17.67 8.92
N HIS A 548 -23.52 16.99 8.67
CA HIS A 548 -23.85 15.66 9.25
C HIS A 548 -23.86 15.64 10.79
N ALA A 549 -24.46 16.67 11.37
CA ALA A 549 -24.42 16.98 12.80
C ALA A 549 -25.71 16.64 13.55
N GLU A 550 -26.66 15.97 12.92
CA GLU A 550 -27.91 15.58 13.59
C GLU A 550 -27.60 14.62 14.75
N GLY A 551 -28.06 14.97 15.96
CA GLY A 551 -27.83 14.16 17.16
C GLY A 551 -26.41 14.17 17.71
N LEU A 552 -25.70 15.32 17.61
CA LEU A 552 -24.39 15.49 18.24
C LEU A 552 -24.43 15.08 19.72
N HIS A 553 -23.46 14.27 20.13
CA HIS A 553 -23.28 13.87 21.52
C HIS A 553 -21.82 13.55 21.84
N ALA A 554 -21.51 13.58 23.14
CA ALA A 554 -20.21 13.19 23.67
C ALA A 554 -20.21 11.69 24.01
N LYS A 555 -19.45 10.90 23.26
CA LYS A 555 -19.18 9.50 23.60
C LYS A 555 -18.34 9.46 24.88
N GLY A 556 -18.83 8.76 25.91
CA GLY A 556 -18.24 8.78 27.25
C GLY A 556 -18.63 9.99 28.11
N GLY A 557 -19.59 10.82 27.66
CA GLY A 557 -20.22 11.87 28.47
C GLY A 557 -19.49 13.22 28.49
N VAL A 558 -18.23 13.29 28.04
CA VAL A 558 -17.43 14.53 28.05
C VAL A 558 -16.73 14.71 26.70
N LEU A 559 -16.80 15.92 26.13
CA LEU A 559 -16.01 16.29 24.95
C LEU A 559 -14.55 16.55 25.33
N LYS A 560 -13.62 15.99 24.56
CA LYS A 560 -12.17 16.11 24.73
C LYS A 560 -11.49 16.43 23.40
N GLY A 561 -10.24 16.88 23.47
CA GLY A 561 -9.39 17.09 22.29
C GLY A 561 -9.70 18.37 21.51
N PHE A 562 -10.47 19.30 22.10
CA PHE A 562 -10.69 20.63 21.53
C PHE A 562 -9.67 21.63 22.08
N TYR A 563 -9.08 22.40 21.18
CA TYR A 563 -8.16 23.48 21.53
C TYR A 563 -8.57 24.75 20.81
N LEU A 564 -8.39 25.88 21.48
CA LEU A 564 -8.73 27.22 21.01
C LEU A 564 -7.49 28.11 21.11
N ALA A 565 -7.24 28.91 20.09
CA ALA A 565 -6.18 29.91 20.06
C ALA A 565 -6.75 31.31 19.83
N GLY A 566 -6.09 32.30 20.44
CA GLY A 566 -6.30 33.71 20.12
C GLY A 566 -5.41 34.18 18.98
N ALA A 567 -5.31 35.50 18.80
CA ALA A 567 -4.49 36.11 17.75
C ALA A 567 -2.98 35.80 17.87
N ASP A 568 -2.51 35.37 19.03
CA ASP A 568 -1.13 34.91 19.26
C ASP A 568 -0.84 33.50 18.70
N GLN A 569 -1.88 32.84 18.16
CA GLN A 569 -1.85 31.48 17.60
C GLN A 569 -1.39 30.41 18.58
N ARG A 570 -1.47 30.67 19.89
CA ARG A 570 -1.16 29.68 20.93
C ARG A 570 -2.43 28.91 21.29
N PHE A 571 -2.39 27.61 21.08
CA PHE A 571 -3.52 26.72 21.35
C PHE A 571 -3.59 26.35 22.83
N HIS A 572 -4.74 26.62 23.44
CA HIS A 572 -5.08 26.26 24.81
C HIS A 572 -6.19 25.20 24.82
N PRO A 573 -6.19 24.25 25.77
CA PRO A 573 -7.33 23.35 25.96
C PRO A 573 -8.62 24.13 26.11
N ALA A 574 -9.66 23.74 25.37
CA ALA A 574 -10.93 24.45 25.34
C ALA A 574 -12.04 23.66 26.04
N THR A 575 -12.87 24.36 26.80
CA THR A 575 -14.19 23.85 27.18
C THR A 575 -15.06 23.78 25.94
N ALA A 576 -15.65 22.62 25.66
CA ALA A 576 -16.50 22.39 24.50
C ALA A 576 -17.93 22.03 24.93
N VAL A 577 -18.91 22.80 24.44
CA VAL A 577 -20.34 22.61 24.75
C VAL A 577 -21.12 22.39 23.46
N ILE A 578 -21.93 21.33 23.41
CA ILE A 578 -22.82 21.08 22.27
C ILE A 578 -24.04 22.00 22.39
N GLU A 579 -24.28 22.80 21.35
CA GLU A 579 -25.47 23.63 21.19
C GLU A 579 -26.14 23.31 19.86
N GLY A 580 -27.19 22.49 19.90
CA GLY A 580 -27.88 21.99 18.70
C GLY A 580 -26.95 21.15 17.83
N THR A 581 -26.70 21.61 16.60
CA THR A 581 -25.80 20.99 15.62
C THR A 581 -24.40 21.62 15.60
N SER A 582 -24.05 22.40 16.62
CA SER A 582 -22.77 23.10 16.73
C SER A 582 -22.06 22.79 18.05
N VAL A 583 -20.76 23.06 18.10
CA VAL A 583 -19.96 23.03 19.33
C VAL A 583 -19.41 24.43 19.60
N VAL A 584 -19.65 24.96 20.79
CA VAL A 584 -19.11 26.23 21.25
C VAL A 584 -17.90 26.00 22.12
N LEU A 585 -16.80 26.65 21.75
CA LEU A 585 -15.51 26.55 22.42
C LEU A 585 -15.21 27.81 23.22
N SER A 586 -14.63 27.65 24.41
CA SER A 586 -14.07 28.74 25.22
C SER A 586 -12.81 28.29 25.94
N ALA A 587 -11.87 29.21 26.16
CA ALA A 587 -10.67 28.99 26.96
C ALA A 587 -10.36 30.28 27.75
N GLU A 588 -10.02 30.16 29.04
CA GLU A 588 -9.79 31.32 29.91
C GLU A 588 -8.67 32.24 29.40
N GLN A 589 -7.69 31.67 28.71
CA GLN A 589 -6.55 32.38 28.15
C GLN A 589 -6.88 33.11 26.84
N VAL A 590 -8.04 32.84 26.23
CA VAL A 590 -8.43 33.38 24.93
C VAL A 590 -9.53 34.42 25.11
N THR A 591 -9.17 35.69 25.00
CA THR A 591 -10.12 36.82 25.09
C THR A 591 -10.77 37.16 23.76
N GLN A 592 -10.14 36.79 22.64
CA GLN A 592 -10.67 36.88 21.29
C GLN A 592 -10.32 35.61 20.53
N ALA A 593 -11.33 34.83 20.15
CA ALA A 593 -11.15 33.56 19.48
C ALA A 593 -10.74 33.73 18.01
N TYR A 594 -9.65 33.07 17.61
CA TYR A 594 -9.08 33.18 16.25
C TYR A 594 -9.02 31.83 15.52
N ALA A 595 -8.65 30.76 16.21
CA ALA A 595 -8.49 29.45 15.58
C ALA A 595 -8.87 28.32 16.55
N ALA A 596 -9.30 27.18 16.02
CA ALA A 596 -9.53 25.98 16.81
C ALA A 596 -9.13 24.71 16.07
N CYS A 597 -8.81 23.67 16.82
CA CYS A 597 -8.62 22.34 16.29
C CYS A 597 -9.30 21.29 17.18
N TYR A 598 -9.64 20.16 16.57
CA TYR A 598 -10.19 18.99 17.24
C TYR A 598 -9.35 17.75 16.91
N ALA A 599 -9.04 16.95 17.95
CA ALA A 599 -8.33 15.67 17.86
C ALA A 599 -7.00 15.77 17.08
N TRP A 600 -6.22 16.82 17.34
CA TRP A 600 -5.00 17.17 16.63
C TRP A 600 -3.76 16.46 17.23
N ALA A 601 -3.71 15.14 17.09
CA ALA A 601 -2.61 14.28 17.52
C ALA A 601 -2.54 13.01 16.66
N ALA A 602 -1.44 12.26 16.73
CA ALA A 602 -1.32 10.95 16.06
C ALA A 602 -2.42 9.98 16.49
N TYR A 603 -2.67 9.93 17.80
CA TYR A 603 -3.85 9.27 18.37
C TYR A 603 -4.44 10.17 19.47
N CYS A 604 -5.63 10.70 19.21
CA CYS A 604 -6.53 11.27 20.22
C CYS A 604 -7.77 10.38 20.35
N GLU A 605 -8.31 10.23 21.56
CA GLU A 605 -9.60 9.56 21.76
C GLU A 605 -10.72 10.42 21.15
N PRO A 606 -11.46 9.92 20.14
CA PRO A 606 -12.58 10.65 19.56
C PRO A 606 -13.76 10.64 20.52
N THR A 607 -14.31 11.82 20.79
CA THR A 607 -15.42 11.99 21.75
C THR A 607 -16.66 12.62 21.12
N LEU A 608 -16.53 13.39 20.04
CA LEU A 608 -17.67 13.96 19.33
C LEU A 608 -18.22 12.99 18.27
N TYR A 609 -19.50 12.64 18.38
CA TYR A 609 -20.21 11.74 17.46
C TYR A 609 -21.56 12.35 17.06
N ASN A 610 -22.10 11.97 15.90
CA ASN A 610 -23.50 12.27 15.54
C ASN A 610 -24.46 11.14 15.96
N GLY A 611 -25.76 11.36 15.77
CA GLY A 611 -26.81 10.41 16.15
C GLY A 611 -26.76 9.08 15.39
N ALA A 612 -26.03 9.02 14.28
CA ALA A 612 -25.76 7.79 13.54
C ALA A 612 -24.61 6.95 14.12
N GLY A 613 -23.97 7.41 15.20
CA GLY A 613 -22.84 6.73 15.84
C GLY A 613 -21.54 6.85 15.07
N LEU A 614 -21.40 7.87 14.20
CA LEU A 614 -20.18 8.12 13.43
C LEU A 614 -19.34 9.24 14.08
N PRO A 615 -18.01 9.06 14.21
CA PRO A 615 -17.14 10.04 14.86
C PRO A 615 -16.94 11.28 14.00
N ALA A 616 -16.75 12.43 14.64
CA ALA A 616 -16.34 13.65 13.98
C ALA A 616 -14.93 13.50 13.40
N SER A 617 -14.71 14.06 12.21
CA SER A 617 -13.39 14.12 11.61
C SER A 617 -12.51 15.15 12.34
N PRO A 618 -11.23 14.86 12.63
CA PRO A 618 -10.25 15.86 13.08
C PRO A 618 -10.18 17.03 12.10
N PHE A 619 -10.00 18.24 12.62
CA PHE A 619 -9.89 19.44 11.81
C PHE A 619 -8.97 20.48 12.45
N TRP A 620 -8.46 21.38 11.59
CA TRP A 620 -7.90 22.67 11.96
C TRP A 620 -8.72 23.78 11.30
N SER A 621 -9.00 24.85 12.04
CA SER A 621 -9.84 25.96 11.57
C SER A 621 -9.28 27.32 11.93
N LEU A 622 -9.53 28.29 11.06
CA LEU A 622 -9.41 29.73 11.30
C LEU A 622 -10.82 30.33 11.37
N ALA A 623 -11.01 31.39 12.15
CA ALA A 623 -12.27 32.11 12.24
C ALA A 623 -12.64 32.76 10.88
N CYS A 624 -13.92 32.70 10.51
CA CYS A 624 -14.40 33.33 9.28
C CYS A 624 -14.28 34.87 9.35
N GLY A 625 -13.80 35.50 8.27
CA GLY A 625 -13.71 36.96 8.13
C GLY A 625 -12.30 37.55 8.29
N GLU A 626 -11.31 36.73 8.62
CA GLU A 626 -9.91 37.14 8.72
C GLU A 626 -9.09 36.29 7.73
N ALA A 627 -8.76 36.89 6.58
CA ALA A 627 -7.97 36.29 5.50
C ALA A 627 -6.62 36.99 5.37
#